data_AF-A0A4Y2Q7A0-F1
#
_entry.id   AF-A0A4Y2Q7A0-F1
#
_cell.length_a   1.000
_cell.length_b   1.000
_cell.length_c   1.000
_cell.angle_alpha   90.00
_cell.angle_beta   90.00
_cell.angle_gamma   90.00
#
_symmetry.space_group_name_H-M   'P 1'
#
loop_
_entity.id
_entity.type
_entity.pdbx_description
1 polymer ?
#
loop_
_entity_poly.entity_id
_entity_poly.type
_entity_poly.pdbx_seq_one_letter_code
_entity_poly.pdbx_strand_id
1 'polypeptide(L)'
;MNVNGTTLFAASAGCNNRLVENVPLHQLQNVWFQHDDAPPNKISNVEQYLMETFQNQVIGYDGFVEWPPRSPDLTPLDFFLWEHIKGQVYATPPTTWQDLRRRITDACASVTPAILHNVQREIQSRVQMCIVVN
;
A
#
# COMPACT_ATOMS: atom_id res chain seq x y z
N MET A 1 -14.62 13.89 10.57
CA MET A 1 -14.19 12.49 10.39
C MET A 1 -12.75 12.52 9.95
N ASN A 2 -11.83 12.13 10.84
CA ASN A 2 -10.41 12.10 10.53
C ASN A 2 -10.07 10.72 9.98
N VAL A 3 -10.09 10.58 8.65
CA VAL A 3 -9.61 9.37 7.97
C VAL A 3 -8.09 9.46 7.88
N ASN A 4 -7.44 9.18 9.01
CA ASN A 4 -6.00 8.88 9.00
C ASN A 4 -5.81 7.51 8.31
N GLY A 5 -4.67 7.30 7.65
CA GLY A 5 -4.34 6.06 6.91
C GLY A 5 -4.56 4.75 7.70
N THR A 6 -4.61 4.82 9.02
CA THR A 6 -4.99 3.72 9.93
C THR A 6 -6.40 3.17 9.66
N THR A 7 -7.35 3.99 9.19
CA THR A 7 -8.73 3.51 8.90
C THR A 7 -8.82 2.74 7.59
N LEU A 8 -7.83 2.86 6.69
CA LEU A 8 -7.76 2.00 5.51
C LEU A 8 -7.31 0.57 5.87
N PHE A 9 -6.55 0.41 6.95
CA PHE A 9 -6.09 -0.89 7.46
C PHE A 9 -7.09 -1.60 8.37
N ALA A 10 -8.01 -0.91 9.03
CA ALA A 10 -9.11 -1.56 9.74
C ALA A 10 -10.09 -2.31 8.81
N ALA A 11 -10.02 -2.09 7.49
CA ALA A 11 -10.72 -2.90 6.51
C ALA A 11 -10.03 -4.27 6.26
N SER A 12 -8.84 -4.54 6.80
CA SER A 12 -8.15 -5.83 6.59
C SER A 12 -8.70 -6.97 7.45
N ALA A 13 -9.40 -6.68 8.55
CA ALA A 13 -10.06 -7.73 9.35
C ALA A 13 -11.43 -8.17 8.76
N GLY A 14 -11.93 -7.45 7.75
CA GLY A 14 -13.22 -7.73 7.10
C GLY A 14 -13.14 -7.90 5.58
N CYS A 15 -12.03 -7.55 4.94
CA CYS A 15 -11.76 -7.82 3.54
C CYS A 15 -10.84 -9.04 3.42
N ASN A 16 -11.42 -10.23 3.65
CA ASN A 16 -10.81 -11.48 3.24
C ASN A 16 -10.41 -11.42 1.74
N ASN A 17 -9.15 -11.76 1.48
CA ASN A 17 -8.65 -12.47 0.30
C ASN A 17 -8.62 -11.84 -1.11
N ARG A 18 -9.26 -10.70 -1.39
CA ARG A 18 -9.55 -10.36 -2.80
C ARG A 18 -8.35 -9.92 -3.66
N LEU A 19 -7.22 -9.48 -3.10
CA LEU A 19 -6.03 -9.12 -3.90
C LEU A 19 -5.17 -10.32 -4.28
N VAL A 20 -5.07 -11.32 -3.40
CA VAL A 20 -4.23 -12.52 -3.60
C VAL A 20 -4.95 -13.57 -4.44
N GLU A 21 -6.29 -13.62 -4.42
CA GLU A 21 -7.08 -14.60 -5.19
C GLU A 21 -7.10 -14.34 -6.71
N ASN A 22 -6.85 -13.12 -7.16
CA ASN A 22 -6.94 -12.75 -8.58
C ASN A 22 -5.60 -12.82 -9.32
N VAL A 23 -4.50 -13.09 -8.61
CA VAL A 23 -3.17 -13.26 -9.18
C VAL A 23 -2.71 -14.68 -8.87
N PRO A 24 -2.41 -15.53 -9.87
CA PRO A 24 -1.93 -16.88 -9.62
C PRO A 24 -0.75 -16.90 -8.65
N LEU A 25 -0.76 -17.81 -7.67
CA LEU A 25 0.27 -17.90 -6.63
C LEU A 25 1.70 -17.90 -7.20
N HIS A 26 1.93 -18.55 -8.34
CA HIS A 26 3.25 -18.60 -8.99
C HIS A 26 3.76 -17.22 -9.45
N GLN A 27 2.88 -16.26 -9.72
CA GLN A 27 3.27 -14.88 -10.06
C GLN A 27 3.67 -14.08 -8.82
N LEU A 28 3.13 -14.44 -7.65
CA LEU A 28 3.45 -13.79 -6.37
C LEU A 28 4.80 -14.24 -5.80
N GLN A 29 5.32 -15.38 -6.24
CA GLN A 29 6.63 -15.92 -5.82
C GLN A 29 7.82 -15.05 -6.26
N ASN A 30 7.60 -14.13 -7.20
CA ASN A 30 8.62 -13.21 -7.72
C ASN A 30 8.29 -11.74 -7.42
N VAL A 31 7.38 -11.49 -6.47
CA VAL A 31 6.91 -10.16 -6.11
C VAL A 31 7.33 -9.86 -4.69
N TRP A 32 7.91 -8.68 -4.50
CA TRP A 32 8.17 -8.14 -3.18
C TRP A 32 6.92 -7.46 -2.63
N PHE A 33 6.49 -7.88 -1.45
CA PHE A 33 5.40 -7.25 -0.72
C PHE A 33 5.96 -6.21 0.25
N GLN A 34 5.45 -4.99 0.22
CA GLN A 34 5.83 -3.92 1.14
C GLN A 34 4.63 -3.52 2.01
N HIS A 35 4.85 -3.39 3.32
CA HIS A 35 3.86 -2.91 4.28
C HIS A 35 4.51 -1.97 5.29
N ASP A 36 3.85 -0.85 5.61
CA ASP A 36 4.33 0.10 6.61
C ASP A 36 3.84 -0.30 8.02
N ASP A 37 4.66 0.01 8.99
CA ASP A 37 4.71 -0.52 10.34
C ASP A 37 3.40 -0.68 11.14
N ALA A 38 3.28 -1.79 11.86
CA ALA A 38 2.51 -1.90 13.10
C ALA A 38 3.26 -2.85 14.05
N PRO A 39 3.49 -2.51 15.32
CA PRO A 39 4.22 -3.40 16.21
C PRO A 39 3.30 -4.54 16.67
N PRO A 40 3.76 -5.79 16.53
CA PRO A 40 3.54 -6.73 17.60
C PRO A 40 4.85 -7.40 17.98
N ASN A 41 5.07 -7.41 19.28
CA ASN A 41 6.02 -8.22 20.04
C ASN A 41 5.86 -9.75 19.83
N LYS A 42 5.19 -10.20 18.76
CA LYS A 42 5.01 -11.58 18.27
C LYS A 42 4.62 -11.56 16.78
N ILE A 43 5.24 -12.41 15.98
CA ILE A 43 4.82 -12.68 14.59
C ILE A 43 3.33 -13.03 14.57
N SER A 44 2.54 -12.26 13.85
CA SER A 44 1.10 -12.51 13.70
C SER A 44 0.82 -13.61 12.66
N ASN A 45 -0.35 -14.25 12.72
CA ASN A 45 -0.78 -15.20 11.67
C ASN A 45 -0.79 -14.56 10.27
N VAL A 46 -0.95 -13.23 10.21
CA VAL A 46 -0.93 -12.46 8.96
C VAL A 46 0.49 -12.36 8.41
N GLU A 47 1.48 -12.07 9.24
CA GLU A 47 2.89 -12.03 8.82
C GLU A 47 3.37 -13.40 8.34
N GLN A 48 3.03 -14.48 9.05
CA GLN A 48 3.39 -15.82 8.61
C GLN A 48 2.77 -16.16 7.24
N TYR A 49 1.49 -15.83 7.06
CA TYR A 49 0.82 -16.02 5.77
C TYR A 49 1.49 -15.21 4.64
N LEU A 50 1.88 -13.97 4.90
CA LEU A 50 2.57 -13.13 3.92
C LEU A 50 3.96 -13.71 3.60
N MET A 51 4.73 -14.13 4.60
CA MET A 51 6.04 -14.77 4.40
C MET A 51 5.92 -16.04 3.56
N GLU A 52 4.93 -16.90 3.83
CA GLU A 52 4.69 -18.12 3.06
C GLU A 52 4.25 -17.81 1.62
N THR A 53 3.37 -16.82 1.44
CA THR A 53 2.81 -16.44 0.13
C THR A 53 3.86 -15.81 -0.79
N PHE A 54 4.72 -14.95 -0.23
CA PHE A 54 5.74 -14.20 -0.96
C PHE A 54 7.14 -14.81 -0.83
N GLN A 55 7.29 -16.05 -0.34
CA GLN A 55 8.59 -16.72 -0.16
C GLN A 55 9.63 -15.85 0.56
N ASN A 56 9.25 -15.24 1.68
CA ASN A 56 10.09 -14.32 2.46
C ASN A 56 10.49 -13.02 1.72
N GLN A 57 9.88 -12.71 0.57
CA GLN A 57 10.06 -11.43 -0.14
C GLN A 57 9.15 -10.34 0.45
N VAL A 58 9.31 -10.07 1.74
CA VAL A 58 8.51 -9.07 2.48
C VAL A 58 9.42 -7.97 3.02
N ILE A 59 9.07 -6.72 2.69
CA ILE A 59 9.72 -5.48 3.15
C ILE A 59 8.81 -4.83 4.20
N GLY A 60 9.32 -4.62 5.39
CA GLY A 60 8.57 -4.06 6.52
C GLY A 60 9.36 -4.19 7.83
N TYR A 61 8.77 -3.74 8.92
CA TYR A 61 9.35 -3.91 10.26
C TYR A 61 9.25 -5.36 10.70
N ASP A 62 10.37 -5.94 11.13
CA ASP A 62 10.54 -7.38 11.39
C ASP A 62 10.42 -8.28 10.13
N GLY A 63 10.41 -7.68 8.94
CA GLY A 63 10.54 -8.39 7.66
C GLY A 63 11.98 -8.83 7.37
N PHE A 64 12.16 -9.65 6.33
CA PHE A 64 13.50 -10.07 5.89
C PHE A 64 14.35 -8.89 5.40
N VAL A 65 13.72 -7.85 4.89
CA VAL A 65 14.35 -6.57 4.55
C VAL A 65 13.71 -5.48 5.41
N GLU A 66 14.51 -4.92 6.31
CA GLU A 66 14.08 -3.85 7.21
C GLU A 66 13.79 -2.57 6.42
N TRP A 67 12.61 -1.99 6.66
CA TRP A 67 12.23 -0.69 6.11
C TRP A 67 12.56 0.41 7.13
N PRO A 68 13.17 1.54 6.72
CA PRO A 68 13.53 2.60 7.66
C PRO A 68 12.27 3.19 8.32
N PRO A 69 12.26 3.31 9.66
CA PRO A 69 11.09 3.76 10.40
C PRO A 69 10.74 5.21 10.05
N ARG A 70 9.44 5.48 9.85
CA ARG A 70 8.89 6.81 9.51
C ARG A 70 9.34 7.34 8.14
N SER A 71 9.30 6.49 7.11
CA SER A 71 9.66 6.86 5.72
C SER A 71 8.44 6.86 4.77
N PRO A 72 7.41 7.71 5.02
CA PRO A 72 6.23 7.79 4.16
C PRO A 72 6.56 8.33 2.76
N ASP A 73 7.70 9.00 2.62
CA ASP A 73 8.25 9.48 1.35
C ASP A 73 8.69 8.33 0.43
N LEU A 74 9.01 7.17 1.01
CA LEU A 74 9.39 5.96 0.29
C LEU A 74 8.22 4.98 0.09
N THR A 75 7.06 5.23 0.71
CA THR A 75 5.86 4.38 0.58
C THR A 75 4.92 4.92 -0.52
N PRO A 76 4.84 4.29 -1.70
CA PRO A 76 4.01 4.78 -2.81
C PRO A 76 2.51 4.83 -2.51
N LEU A 77 2.02 4.04 -1.56
CA LEU A 77 0.64 4.14 -1.10
C LEU A 77 0.37 5.48 -0.40
N ASP A 78 1.33 5.97 0.39
CA ASP A 78 1.17 7.18 1.19
C ASP A 78 1.42 8.44 0.38
N PHE A 79 2.53 8.52 -0.37
CA PHE A 79 2.84 9.75 -1.11
C PHE A 79 2.04 9.93 -2.39
N PHE A 80 1.58 8.83 -3.01
CA PHE A 80 0.86 8.89 -4.29
C PHE A 80 -0.60 8.45 -4.16
N LEU A 81 -0.86 7.18 -3.84
CA LEU A 81 -2.21 6.62 -4.00
C LEU A 81 -3.21 7.32 -3.09
N TRP A 82 -2.84 7.53 -1.83
CA TRP A 82 -3.68 8.22 -0.86
C TRP A 82 -4.03 9.63 -1.30
N GLU A 83 -3.03 10.44 -1.67
CA GLU A 83 -3.24 11.81 -2.13
C GLU A 83 -4.03 11.87 -3.45
N HIS A 84 -3.79 10.93 -4.38
CA HIS A 84 -4.53 10.81 -5.64
C HIS A 84 -6.02 10.51 -5.42
N ILE A 85 -6.33 9.52 -4.58
CA ILE A 85 -7.71 9.16 -4.23
C ILE A 85 -8.39 10.31 -3.51
N LYS A 86 -7.72 10.90 -2.51
CA LYS A 86 -8.26 12.01 -1.72
C LYS A 86 -8.58 13.21 -2.59
N GLY A 87 -7.69 13.57 -3.53
CA GLY A 87 -7.90 14.66 -4.47
C GLY A 87 -9.15 14.50 -5.32
N GLN A 88 -9.47 13.27 -5.75
CA GLN A 88 -10.66 12.99 -6.55
C GLN A 88 -11.93 12.86 -5.70
N VAL A 89 -11.86 12.11 -4.61
CA VAL A 89 -13.01 11.84 -3.74
C VAL A 89 -13.56 13.13 -3.14
N TYR A 90 -12.67 14.01 -2.69
CA TYR A 90 -13.01 15.25 -1.99
C TYR A 90 -12.94 16.50 -2.87
N ALA A 91 -12.78 16.36 -4.20
CA ALA A 91 -12.92 17.48 -5.14
C ALA A 91 -14.25 18.22 -4.96
N THR A 92 -15.29 17.48 -4.57
CA THR A 92 -16.51 18.05 -3.97
C THR A 92 -16.87 17.27 -2.71
N PRO A 93 -17.65 17.83 -1.77
CA PRO A 93 -18.15 17.08 -0.63
C PRO A 93 -18.98 15.86 -1.09
N PRO A 94 -18.66 14.64 -0.63
CA PRO A 94 -19.50 13.47 -0.87
C PRO A 94 -20.84 13.64 -0.16
N THR A 95 -21.94 13.28 -0.81
CA THR A 95 -23.29 13.51 -0.27
C THR A 95 -23.86 12.30 0.46
N THR A 96 -23.39 11.09 0.12
CA THR A 96 -23.82 9.84 0.74
C THR A 96 -22.67 8.83 0.82
N TRP A 97 -22.85 7.79 1.64
CA TRP A 97 -21.92 6.66 1.70
C TRP A 97 -21.75 5.93 0.37
N GLN A 98 -22.81 5.83 -0.43
CA GLN A 98 -22.76 5.20 -1.75
C GLN A 98 -21.96 6.05 -2.73
N ASP A 99 -22.14 7.37 -2.68
CA ASP A 99 -21.37 8.31 -3.49
C ASP A 99 -19.88 8.27 -3.12
N LEU A 100 -19.55 8.25 -1.82
CA LEU A 100 -18.18 8.08 -1.35
C LEU A 100 -17.54 6.78 -1.87
N ARG A 101 -18.24 5.64 -1.74
CA ARG A 101 -17.74 4.35 -2.21
C ARG A 101 -17.53 4.33 -3.72
N ARG A 102 -18.46 4.91 -4.49
CA ARG A 102 -18.36 5.04 -5.94
C ARG A 102 -17.13 5.88 -6.32
N ARG A 103 -16.95 7.05 -5.71
CA ARG A 103 -15.81 7.93 -5.98
C ARG A 103 -14.46 7.27 -5.66
N ILE A 104 -14.37 6.51 -4.57
CA ILE A 104 -13.15 5.74 -4.25
C ILE A 104 -12.88 4.72 -5.36
N THR A 105 -13.91 4.00 -5.80
CA THR A 105 -13.79 3.00 -6.88
C THR A 105 -13.35 3.65 -8.19
N ASP A 106 -13.98 4.77 -8.57
CA ASP A 106 -13.67 5.53 -9.78
C ASP A 106 -12.25 6.10 -9.73
N ALA A 107 -11.83 6.64 -8.58
CA ALA A 107 -10.49 7.14 -8.37
C ALA A 107 -9.43 6.04 -8.49
N CYS A 108 -9.69 4.85 -7.94
CA CYS A 108 -8.83 3.68 -8.14
C CYS A 108 -8.78 3.25 -9.62
N ALA A 109 -9.92 3.20 -10.30
CA ALA A 109 -10.00 2.83 -11.72
C ALA A 109 -9.31 3.84 -12.65
N SER A 110 -9.18 5.10 -12.22
CA SER A 110 -8.45 6.14 -12.96
C SER A 110 -6.93 5.96 -12.96
N VAL A 111 -6.38 5.11 -12.08
CA VAL A 111 -4.94 4.85 -12.02
C VAL A 111 -4.53 3.99 -13.20
N THR A 112 -3.94 4.62 -14.20
CA THR A 112 -3.50 3.94 -15.42
C THR A 112 -2.12 3.28 -15.23
N PRO A 113 -1.76 2.28 -16.08
CA PRO A 113 -0.41 1.71 -16.08
C PRO A 113 0.69 2.76 -16.27
N ALA A 114 0.44 3.82 -17.06
CA ALA A 114 1.40 4.91 -17.26
C ALA A 114 1.66 5.69 -15.96
N ILE A 115 0.62 5.91 -15.15
CA ILE A 115 0.76 6.55 -13.84
C ILE A 115 1.57 5.63 -12.91
N LEU A 116 1.29 4.33 -12.89
CA LEU A 116 2.06 3.37 -12.08
C LEU A 116 3.55 3.34 -12.49
N HIS A 117 3.86 3.39 -13.79
CA HIS A 117 5.25 3.51 -14.25
C HIS A 117 5.93 4.80 -13.79
N ASN A 118 5.19 5.92 -13.72
CA ASN A 118 5.73 7.16 -13.16
C ASN A 118 6.04 7.03 -11.68
N VAL A 119 5.11 6.44 -10.91
CA VAL A 119 5.30 6.19 -9.48
C VAL A 119 6.52 5.30 -9.24
N GLN A 120 6.70 4.25 -10.04
CA GLN A 120 7.88 3.39 -9.95
C GLN A 120 9.19 4.17 -10.16
N ARG A 121 9.25 5.06 -11.16
CA ARG A 121 10.43 5.91 -11.38
C ARG A 121 10.66 6.89 -10.24
N GLU A 122 9.60 7.44 -9.67
CA GLU A 122 9.67 8.34 -8.53
C GLU A 122 10.23 7.64 -7.29
N ILE A 123 9.81 6.41 -6.99
CA ILE A 123 10.39 5.61 -5.91
C ILE A 123 11.89 5.42 -6.13
N GLN A 124 12.30 5.03 -7.34
CA GLN A 124 13.73 4.85 -7.67
C GLN A 124 14.53 6.13 -7.46
N SER A 125 13.98 7.28 -7.88
CA SER A 125 14.58 8.59 -7.68
C SER A 125 14.74 8.93 -6.19
N ARG A 126 13.70 8.70 -5.39
CA ARG A 126 13.70 8.97 -3.95
C ARG A 126 14.68 8.10 -3.18
N VAL A 127 14.69 6.80 -3.47
CA VAL A 127 15.68 5.88 -2.90
C VAL A 127 17.10 6.33 -3.25
N GLN A 128 17.34 6.74 -4.49
CA GLN A 128 18.65 7.25 -4.88
C GLN A 128 19.05 8.53 -4.13
N MET A 129 18.10 9.43 -3.88
CA MET A 129 18.36 10.62 -3.05
C MET A 129 18.73 10.24 -1.62
N CYS A 130 18.07 9.26 -1.02
CA CYS A 130 18.41 8.76 0.32
C CYS A 130 19.83 8.17 0.38
N ILE A 131 20.31 7.54 -0.69
CA ILE A 131 21.68 7.00 -0.78
C ILE A 131 22.71 8.13 -0.89
N VAL A 132 22.42 9.17 -1.68
CA VAL A 132 23.37 10.27 -1.94
C VAL A 132 23.54 11.22 -0.74
N VAL A 133 22.51 11.31 0.10
CA VAL A 133 22.50 12.17 1.30
C VAL A 133 23.13 11.48 2.52
N ASN A 134 23.45 10.19 2.43
CA ASN A 134 24.02 9.37 3.51
C ASN A 134 25.52 9.09 3.28
#